data_AF-A0A7W1KY82-F1
#
_entry.id   AF-A0A7W1KY82-F1
#
_cell.length_a   1.000
_cell.length_b   1.000
_cell.length_c   1.000
_cell.angle_alpha   90.00
_cell.angle_beta   90.00
_cell.angle_gamma   90.00
#
_symmetry.space_group_name_H-M   'P 1'
#
loop_
_entity.id
_entity.type
_entity.pdbx_description
1 polymer ?
#
loop_
_entity_poly.entity_id
_entity_poly.type
_entity_poly.pdbx_seq_one_letter_code
_entity_poly.pdbx_strand_id
1 'polypeptide(L)'
;MNMQPQPSAFRMTRAEQEAETEARRLTGQIEEALACVAVRSNTDADGLEACADRLDRAARDLVVALRELALERRLAREASN
;
A
#
# COMPACT_ATOMS: atom_id res chain seq x y z
N MET A 1 1.64 37.82 19.34
CA MET A 1 0.92 36.85 18.50
C MET A 1 1.93 36.22 17.55
N ASN A 2 2.39 35.01 17.83
CA ASN A 2 3.38 34.34 16.99
C ASN A 2 2.65 33.46 15.97
N MET A 3 2.63 33.87 14.70
CA MET A 3 2.28 32.97 13.60
C MET A 3 3.46 32.02 13.37
N GLN A 4 3.35 30.79 13.85
CA GLN A 4 4.16 29.70 13.33
C GLN A 4 3.64 29.36 11.92
N PRO A 5 4.51 29.20 10.90
CA PRO A 5 4.06 28.72 9.60
C PRO A 5 3.52 27.30 9.79
N GLN A 6 2.23 27.11 9.53
CA GLN A 6 1.67 25.77 9.42
C GLN A 6 2.47 25.01 8.34
N PRO A 7 2.94 23.79 8.61
CA PRO A 7 3.43 22.95 7.52
C PRO A 7 2.26 22.79 6.56
N SER A 8 2.39 23.33 5.35
CA SER A 8 1.45 23.05 4.28
C SER A 8 1.37 21.54 4.18
N ALA A 9 0.23 20.95 4.55
CA ALA A 9 -0.03 19.56 4.29
C ALA A 9 0.04 19.41 2.77
N PHE A 10 1.20 18.96 2.27
CA PHE A 10 1.38 18.66 0.86
C PHE A 10 0.29 17.64 0.54
N ARG A 11 -0.68 18.07 -0.27
CA ARG A 11 -1.71 17.16 -0.75
C ARG A 11 -1.00 16.13 -1.60
N MET A 12 -1.14 14.87 -1.21
CA MET A 12 -0.61 13.75 -1.98
C MET A 12 -1.12 13.83 -3.40
N THR A 13 -0.26 13.48 -4.35
CA THR A 13 -0.72 13.24 -5.71
C THR A 13 -1.61 11.99 -5.72
N ARG A 14 -2.37 11.80 -6.81
CA ARG A 14 -3.22 10.63 -6.95
C ARG A 14 -2.43 9.33 -6.85
N ALA A 15 -1.28 9.25 -7.53
CA ALA A 15 -0.42 8.06 -7.47
C ALA A 15 0.17 7.83 -6.08
N GLU A 16 0.46 8.90 -5.32
CA GLU A 16 0.88 8.78 -3.92
C GLU A 16 -0.22 8.21 -3.03
N GLN A 17 -1.45 8.68 -3.22
CA GLN A 17 -2.61 8.20 -2.47
C GLN A 17 -2.96 6.74 -2.83
N GLU A 18 -2.88 6.36 -4.11
CA GLU A 18 -3.11 4.99 -4.56
C GLU A 18 -2.03 4.04 -4.00
N ALA A 19 -0.75 4.43 -4.08
CA ALA A 19 0.34 3.66 -3.50
C ALA A 19 0.21 3.50 -1.98
N GLU A 20 -0.18 4.57 -1.26
CA GLU A 20 -0.44 4.48 0.18
C GLU A 20 -1.61 3.54 0.48
N THR A 21 -2.71 3.65 -0.28
CA THR A 21 -3.91 2.82 -0.10
C THR A 21 -3.58 1.34 -0.26
N GLU A 22 -2.89 0.95 -1.33
CA GLU A 22 -2.51 -0.44 -1.56
C GLU A 22 -1.49 -0.94 -0.53
N ALA A 23 -0.58 -0.08 -0.04
CA ALA A 23 0.36 -0.45 1.01
C ALA A 23 -0.36 -0.75 2.32
N ARG A 24 -1.34 0.08 2.70
CA ARG A 24 -2.18 -0.16 3.88
C ARG A 24 -3.00 -1.43 3.74
N ARG A 25 -3.56 -1.67 2.55
CA ARG A 25 -4.32 -2.88 2.25
C ARG A 25 -3.47 -4.15 2.38
N LEU A 26 -2.27 -4.16 1.79
CA LEU A 26 -1.33 -5.28 1.93
C LEU A 26 -0.93 -5.51 3.38
N THR A 27 -0.72 -4.44 4.15
CA THR A 27 -0.42 -4.53 5.58
C THR A 27 -1.54 -5.26 6.33
N GLY A 28 -2.80 -4.88 6.08
CA GLY A 28 -3.94 -5.58 6.68
C GLY A 28 -4.02 -7.07 6.28
N GLN A 29 -3.72 -7.41 5.02
CA GLN A 29 -3.68 -8.81 4.59
C GLN A 29 -2.54 -9.61 5.25
N ILE A 30 -1.39 -8.97 5.52
CA ILE A 30 -0.29 -9.60 6.26
C ILE A 30 -0.71 -9.85 7.72
N GLU A 31 -1.38 -8.89 8.36
CA GLU A 31 -1.88 -9.03 9.73
C GLU A 31 -2.92 -10.17 9.82
N GLU A 32 -3.84 -10.27 8.86
CA GLU A 32 -4.79 -11.39 8.75
C GLU A 32 -4.08 -12.74 8.61
N ALA A 33 -3.07 -12.82 7.74
CA ALA A 33 -2.29 -14.04 7.54
C ALA A 33 -1.54 -14.47 8.80
N LEU A 34 -0.95 -13.50 9.52
CA LEU A 34 -0.32 -13.75 10.82
C LEU A 34 -1.33 -14.28 11.84
N ALA A 35 -2.54 -13.73 11.87
CA ALA A 35 -3.60 -14.23 12.74
C ALA A 35 -4.01 -15.67 12.38
N CYS A 36 -4.20 -15.99 11.10
CA CYS A 36 -4.50 -17.36 10.64
C CYS A 36 -3.43 -18.37 11.10
N VAL A 37 -2.15 -18.01 11.03
CA VAL A 37 -1.04 -18.87 11.49
C VAL A 37 -0.99 -18.95 13.02
N ALA A 38 -1.09 -17.81 13.72
CA ALA A 38 -0.92 -17.73 15.16
C ALA A 38 -2.05 -18.42 15.94
N VAL A 39 -3.29 -18.35 15.45
CA VAL A 39 -4.43 -18.95 16.15
C VAL A 39 -4.38 -20.48 16.09
N ARG A 40 -3.53 -21.10 15.25
CA ARG A 40 -3.61 -22.54 14.91
C ARG A 40 -5.07 -22.96 14.68
N SER A 41 -5.89 -22.02 14.19
CA SER A 41 -7.32 -22.20 14.05
C SER A 41 -7.58 -23.39 13.14
N ASN A 42 -8.79 -23.95 13.23
CA ASN A 42 -9.36 -24.86 12.22
C ASN A 42 -9.48 -24.22 10.82
N THR A 43 -8.64 -23.24 10.48
CA THR A 43 -8.39 -22.81 9.11
C THR A 43 -7.83 -24.02 8.39
N ASP A 44 -8.70 -24.64 7.60
CA ASP A 44 -8.34 -25.72 6.70
C ASP A 44 -7.38 -25.22 5.61
N ALA A 45 -6.87 -26.16 4.82
CA ALA A 45 -5.97 -25.84 3.72
C ALA A 45 -6.58 -24.78 2.78
N ASP A 46 -7.88 -24.88 2.49
CA ASP A 46 -8.61 -23.95 1.64
C ASP A 46 -8.59 -22.51 2.19
N GLY A 47 -8.74 -22.34 3.51
CA GLY A 47 -8.62 -21.03 4.15
C GLY A 47 -7.21 -20.43 4.06
N LEU A 48 -6.16 -21.26 4.12
CA LEU A 48 -4.78 -20.82 3.96
C LEU A 48 -4.48 -20.46 2.49
N GLU A 49 -4.95 -21.25 1.54
CA GLU A 49 -4.83 -20.97 0.10
C GLU A 49 -5.53 -19.66 -0.25
N ALA A 50 -6.76 -19.46 0.23
CA ALA A 50 -7.49 -18.21 0.02
C ALA A 50 -6.76 -17.00 0.64
N CYS A 51 -6.06 -17.18 1.76
CA CYS A 51 -5.24 -16.13 2.36
C CYS A 51 -4.01 -15.81 1.49
N ALA A 52 -3.34 -16.84 0.98
CA ALA A 52 -2.21 -16.68 0.07
C ALA A 52 -2.60 -15.94 -1.22
N ASP A 53 -3.75 -16.28 -1.81
CA ASP A 53 -4.26 -15.61 -3.01
C ASP A 53 -4.54 -14.11 -2.78
N ARG A 54 -5.09 -13.76 -1.61
CA ARG A 54 -5.33 -12.35 -1.25
C ARG A 54 -4.03 -11.59 -1.08
N LEU A 55 -3.02 -12.21 -0.47
CA LEU A 55 -1.68 -11.62 -0.34
C LEU A 55 -1.01 -11.40 -1.69
N ASP A 56 -1.02 -12.40 -2.58
CA ASP A 56 -0.44 -12.26 -3.93
C ASP A 56 -1.12 -11.13 -4.71
N ARG A 57 -2.46 -11.07 -4.65
CA ARG A 57 -3.21 -9.98 -5.30
C ARG A 57 -2.84 -8.61 -4.73
N ALA A 58 -2.89 -8.43 -3.41
CA ALA A 58 -2.58 -7.15 -2.78
C ALA A 58 -1.12 -6.72 -3.03
N ALA A 59 -0.17 -7.66 -3.05
CA ALA A 59 1.22 -7.38 -3.36
C ALA A 59 1.41 -6.92 -4.80
N ARG A 60 0.72 -7.56 -5.76
CA ARG A 60 0.74 -7.15 -7.18
C ARG A 60 0.12 -5.78 -7.38
N ASP A 61 -1.02 -5.51 -6.74
CA ASP A 61 -1.70 -4.21 -6.79
C ASP A 61 -0.76 -3.10 -6.29
N LEU A 62 -0.08 -3.31 -5.15
CA LEU A 62 0.91 -2.38 -4.64
C LEU A 62 2.11 -2.19 -5.58
N VAL A 63 2.63 -3.27 -6.18
CA VAL A 63 3.75 -3.18 -7.13
C VAL A 63 3.37 -2.31 -8.33
N VAL A 64 2.14 -2.42 -8.85
CA VAL A 64 1.65 -1.57 -9.93
C VAL A 64 1.60 -0.11 -9.49
N ALA A 65 0.95 0.19 -8.36
CA ALA A 65 0.82 1.57 -7.85
C ALA A 65 2.20 2.23 -7.60
N LEU A 66 3.17 1.49 -7.05
CA LEU A 66 4.53 2.00 -6.84
C LEU A 66 5.26 2.30 -8.16
N ARG A 67 5.05 1.49 -9.21
CA ARG A 67 5.64 1.73 -10.53
C ARG A 67 5.05 2.95 -11.20
N GLU A 68 3.73 3.16 -11.07
CA GLU A 68 3.03 4.34 -11.55
C GLU A 68 3.52 5.60 -10.84
N LEU A 69 3.62 5.57 -9.50
CA LEU A 69 4.19 6.67 -8.73
C LEU A 69 5.65 6.97 -9.14
N ALA A 70 6.46 5.93 -9.37
CA ALA A 70 7.83 6.11 -9.84
C ALA A 70 7.89 6.75 -11.24
N LEU A 71 6.94 6.41 -12.13
CA LEU A 71 6.81 7.02 -13.44
C LEU A 71 6.42 8.50 -13.33
N GLU A 72 5.42 8.82 -12.53
CA GLU A 72 4.99 10.20 -12.28
C GLU A 72 6.16 11.07 -11.80
N ARG A 73 6.95 10.55 -10.85
CA ARG A 73 8.15 11.24 -10.33
C ARG A 73 9.23 11.44 -11.38
N ARG A 74 9.38 10.54 -12.35
CA ARG A 74 10.33 10.72 -13.47
C ARG A 74 9.84 11.82 -14.42
N LEU A 75 8.58 11.77 -14.82
CA LEU A 75 7.98 12.76 -15.71
C LEU A 75 8.01 14.17 -15.11
N ALA A 76 7.72 14.30 -13.80
CA ALA A 76 7.80 15.58 -13.10
C ALA A 76 9.22 16.18 -13.11
N ARG A 77 10.25 15.33 -13.00
CA ARG A 77 11.67 15.77 -13.08
C ARG A 77 12.04 16.22 -14.49
N GLU A 78 11.61 15.47 -15.50
CA GLU A 78 11.87 15.80 -16.91
C GLU A 78 11.17 17.10 -17.33
N ALA A 79 9.96 17.36 -16.85
CA ALA A 79 9.22 18.60 -17.13
C ALA A 79 9.79 19.84 -16.42
N SER A 80 10.64 19.65 -15.41
CA SER A 80 11.27 20.72 -14.64
C SER A 80 12.68 21.08 -15.13
N ASN A 81 13.14 20.42 -16.20
CA ASN A 81 14.50 20.51 -16.75
C ASN A 81 14.47 21.10 -18.17
#